data_AF-A0A927CIW5-F1
#
_entry.id   AF-A0A927CIW5-F1
#
_cell.length_a   1.000
_cell.length_b   1.000
_cell.length_c   1.000
_cell.angle_alpha   90.00
_cell.angle_beta   90.00
_cell.angle_gamma   90.00
#
_symmetry.space_group_name_H-M   'P 1'
#
loop_
_entity.id
_entity.type
_entity.pdbx_description
1 polymer ?
#
loop_
_entity_poly.entity_id
_entity_poly.type
_entity_poly.pdbx_seq_one_letter_code
_entity_poly.pdbx_strand_id
1 'polypeptide(L)'
;MRAKSQVRLSVYERGIVEALVEDYGYAPADARALVVDYIAVVRKLGGYDNCGHYARLLDRARRMNHPPLQWLERIIDIEKGELRDSGIGPVERQYLQTK
;
A
#
# COMPACT_ATOMS: atom_id res chain seq x y z
N MET A 1 30.05 7.38 -10.27
CA MET A 1 28.62 7.74 -10.33
C MET A 1 27.80 6.60 -9.74
N ARG A 2 27.17 6.77 -8.56
CA ARG A 2 26.25 5.77 -8.02
C ARG A 2 25.04 5.74 -8.96
N ALA A 3 24.83 4.62 -9.65
CA ALA A 3 23.59 4.39 -10.39
C ALA A 3 22.44 4.58 -9.40
N LYS A 4 21.61 5.61 -9.62
CA LYS A 4 20.35 5.75 -8.90
C LYS A 4 19.53 4.52 -9.29
N SER A 5 19.51 3.50 -8.45
CA SER A 5 18.73 2.29 -8.66
C SER A 5 17.27 2.72 -8.87
N GLN A 6 16.86 2.83 -10.13
CA GLN A 6 15.48 3.12 -10.46
C GLN A 6 14.67 1.91 -10.00
N VAL A 7 13.92 2.08 -8.91
CA VAL A 7 12.99 1.06 -8.44
C VAL A 7 12.02 0.78 -9.58
N ARG A 8 12.11 -0.42 -10.15
CA ARG A 8 11.28 -0.86 -11.27
C ARG A 8 9.92 -1.28 -10.69
N LEU A 9 8.89 -0.51 -11.03
CA LEU A 9 7.53 -0.79 -10.59
C LEU A 9 6.94 -1.94 -11.42
N SER A 10 6.23 -2.85 -10.76
CA SER A 10 5.45 -3.89 -11.43
C SER A 10 4.24 -3.28 -12.18
N VAL A 11 3.51 -4.09 -12.94
CA VAL A 11 2.25 -3.64 -13.58
C VAL A 11 1.25 -3.16 -12.52
N TYR A 12 1.14 -3.90 -11.42
CA TYR A 12 0.25 -3.56 -10.31
C TYR A 12 0.63 -2.24 -9.64
N GLU A 13 1.92 -2.07 -9.36
CA GLU A 13 2.44 -0.88 -8.69
C GLU A 13 2.27 0.37 -9.56
N ARG A 14 2.33 0.21 -10.88
CA ARG A 14 1.96 1.26 -11.83
C ARG A 14 0.47 1.57 -11.79
N GLY A 15 -0.40 0.56 -11.65
CA GLY A 15 -1.83 0.76 -11.43
C GLY A 15 -2.15 1.56 -10.17
N ILE A 16 -1.37 1.41 -9.09
CA ILE A 16 -1.52 2.26 -7.89
C ILE A 16 -1.12 3.71 -8.20
N VAL A 17 -0.05 3.92 -8.98
CA VAL A 17 0.36 5.27 -9.41
C VAL A 17 -0.74 5.91 -10.26
N GLU A 18 -1.30 5.17 -11.21
CA GLU A 18 -2.40 5.64 -12.06
C GLU A 18 -3.63 6.04 -11.22
N ALA A 19 -4.05 5.18 -10.29
CA ALA A 19 -5.15 5.50 -9.38
C ALA A 19 -4.88 6.74 -8.50
N LEU A 20 -3.64 6.95 -8.04
CA LEU A 20 -3.28 8.18 -7.32
C LEU A 20 -3.39 9.43 -8.19
N VAL A 21 -3.03 9.33 -9.47
CA VAL A 21 -3.14 10.44 -10.41
C VAL A 21 -4.60 10.73 -10.74
N GLU A 22 -5.38 9.70 -11.07
CA GLU A 22 -6.78 9.83 -11.51
C GLU A 22 -7.72 10.21 -10.37
N ASP A 23 -7.66 9.50 -9.23
CA ASP A 23 -8.64 9.65 -8.15
C ASP A 23 -8.30 10.79 -7.19
N TYR A 24 -7.01 11.14 -7.06
CA TYR A 24 -6.53 12.10 -6.04
C TYR A 24 -5.74 13.27 -6.64
N GLY A 25 -5.54 13.31 -7.95
CA GLY A 25 -4.93 14.45 -8.65
C GLY A 25 -3.44 14.64 -8.36
N TYR A 26 -2.73 13.60 -7.93
CA TYR A 26 -1.28 13.70 -7.73
C TYR A 26 -0.55 13.90 -9.07
N ALA A 27 0.55 14.64 -9.04
CA ALA A 27 1.46 14.66 -10.19
C ALA A 27 2.07 13.26 -10.38
N PRO A 28 2.27 12.79 -11.63
CA PRO A 28 2.79 11.43 -11.88
C PRO A 28 4.14 11.14 -11.19
N ALA A 29 5.00 12.16 -11.08
CA ALA A 29 6.29 12.03 -10.39
C ALA A 29 6.11 11.84 -8.87
N ASP A 30 5.18 12.59 -8.26
CA ASP A 30 4.91 12.54 -6.83
C ASP A 30 4.16 11.26 -6.44
N ALA A 31 3.18 10.85 -7.25
CA ALA A 31 2.49 9.57 -7.10
C ALA A 31 3.49 8.40 -7.16
N ARG A 32 4.43 8.45 -8.12
CA ARG A 32 5.49 7.43 -8.21
C ARG A 32 6.40 7.43 -7.00
N ALA A 33 6.82 8.61 -6.50
CA ALA A 33 7.65 8.71 -5.31
C ALA A 33 6.92 8.12 -4.09
N LEU A 34 5.65 8.47 -3.91
CA LEU A 34 4.81 7.95 -2.85
C LEU A 34 4.67 6.42 -2.94
N VAL A 35 4.41 5.86 -4.12
CA VAL A 35 4.36 4.40 -4.26
C VAL A 35 5.70 3.76 -3.93
N VAL A 36 6.82 4.31 -4.42
CA VAL A 36 8.16 3.76 -4.13
C VAL A 36 8.50 3.77 -2.64
N ASP A 37 8.13 4.83 -1.92
CA ASP A 37 8.40 4.96 -0.48
C ASP A 37 7.62 3.93 0.35
N TYR A 38 6.44 3.53 -0.13
CA TYR A 38 5.53 2.66 0.60
C TYR A 38 5.41 1.27 0.01
N ILE A 39 6.09 0.97 -1.10
CA ILE A 39 5.93 -0.32 -1.78
C ILE A 39 6.41 -1.49 -0.94
N ALA A 40 7.42 -1.26 -0.10
CA ALA A 40 7.88 -2.26 0.87
C ALA A 40 6.79 -2.62 1.89
N VAL A 41 5.86 -1.70 2.20
CA VAL A 41 4.71 -1.93 3.08
C VAL A 41 3.63 -2.71 2.34
N VAL A 42 3.27 -2.26 1.14
CA VAL A 42 2.25 -2.91 0.29
C VAL A 42 2.63 -4.37 0.00
N ARG A 43 3.89 -4.62 -0.34
CA ARG A 43 4.43 -5.99 -0.58
C ARG A 43 4.31 -6.91 0.64
N LYS A 44 4.39 -6.35 1.86
CA LYS A 44 4.27 -7.12 3.11
C LYS A 44 2.82 -7.50 3.46
N LEU A 45 1.83 -6.76 2.94
CA LEU A 45 0.41 -7.04 3.17
C LEU A 45 -0.10 -8.21 2.31
N GLY A 46 0.63 -8.60 1.27
CA GLY A 46 0.48 -9.90 0.61
C GLY A 46 -0.81 -10.10 -0.21
N GLY A 47 -1.62 -9.07 -0.44
CA GLY A 47 -2.86 -9.17 -1.22
C GLY A 47 -2.98 -8.05 -2.24
N TYR A 48 -2.73 -8.33 -3.51
CA TYR A 48 -2.80 -7.33 -4.58
C TYR A 48 -4.20 -7.24 -5.21
N ASP A 49 -5.24 -7.19 -4.39
CA ASP A 49 -6.60 -7.36 -4.93
C ASP A 49 -7.17 -6.07 -5.52
N ASN A 50 -6.74 -4.88 -5.08
CA ASN A 50 -7.28 -3.63 -5.61
C ASN A 50 -6.29 -2.44 -5.55
N CYS A 51 -5.84 -1.95 -6.71
CA CYS A 51 -4.95 -0.79 -6.82
C CYS A 51 -5.55 0.49 -6.21
N GLY A 52 -6.85 0.72 -6.40
CA GLY A 52 -7.56 1.89 -5.87
C GLY A 52 -7.67 1.88 -4.35
N HIS A 53 -7.79 0.69 -3.76
CA HIS A 53 -7.72 0.54 -2.29
C HIS A 53 -6.38 1.02 -1.74
N TYR A 54 -5.27 0.56 -2.33
CA TYR A 54 -3.94 1.01 -1.91
C TYR A 54 -3.68 2.48 -2.23
N ALA A 55 -4.20 3.01 -3.33
CA ALA A 55 -4.12 4.45 -3.61
C ALA A 55 -4.79 5.27 -2.50
N ARG A 56 -5.99 4.86 -2.05
CA ARG A 56 -6.68 5.48 -0.90
C ARG A 56 -5.87 5.41 0.38
N LEU A 57 -5.29 4.24 0.68
CA LEU A 57 -4.43 4.08 1.86
C LEU A 57 -3.22 5.00 1.79
N LEU A 58 -2.53 5.07 0.65
CA LEU A 58 -1.36 5.93 0.46
C LEU A 58 -1.70 7.41 0.57
N ASP A 59 -2.82 7.85 -0.01
CA ASP A 59 -3.32 9.22 0.15
C ASP A 59 -3.60 9.56 1.62
N ARG A 60 -4.26 8.65 2.34
CA ARG A 60 -4.53 8.81 3.78
C ARG A 60 -3.23 8.87 4.59
N ALA A 61 -2.24 8.03 4.28
CA ALA A 61 -0.91 8.06 4.89
C ALA A 61 -0.26 9.43 4.75
N ARG A 62 -0.30 9.95 3.51
CA ARG A 62 0.30 11.22 3.11
C ARG A 62 -0.35 12.39 3.83
N ARG A 63 -1.69 12.44 3.88
CA ARG A 63 -2.45 13.49 4.59
C ARG A 63 -2.18 13.53 6.08
N MET A 64 -1.99 12.37 6.69
CA MET A 64 -1.69 12.25 8.12
C MET A 64 -0.18 12.36 8.43
N ASN A 65 0.65 12.56 7.41
CA ASN A 65 2.10 12.74 7.51
C ASN A 65 2.82 11.60 8.26
N HIS A 66 2.30 10.37 8.16
CA HIS A 66 2.91 9.22 8.81
C HIS A 66 4.05 8.64 7.98
N PRO A 67 5.20 8.30 8.59
CA PRO A 67 6.27 7.63 7.87
C PRO A 67 5.88 6.17 7.52
N PRO A 68 6.48 5.56 6.48
CA PRO A 68 6.11 4.23 5.98
C PRO A 68 6.12 3.12 7.04
N LEU A 69 7.02 3.18 8.03
CA LEU A 69 7.09 2.22 9.13
C LEU A 69 5.88 2.31 10.07
N GLN A 70 5.45 3.52 10.45
CA GLN A 70 4.24 3.73 11.26
C GLN A 70 2.97 3.44 10.46
N TRP A 71 3.04 3.61 9.14
CA TRP A 71 1.93 3.30 8.25
C TRP A 71 1.66 1.81 8.14
N LEU A 72 2.69 0.95 8.26
CA LEU A 72 2.51 -0.49 8.22
C LEU A 72 1.68 -1.00 9.40
N GLU A 73 1.97 -0.53 10.62
CA GLU A 73 1.18 -0.89 11.82
C GLU A 73 -0.26 -0.40 11.69
N ARG A 74 -0.45 0.82 11.19
CA ARG A 74 -1.80 1.38 10.98
C ARG A 74 -2.59 0.74 9.85
N ILE A 75 -1.98 0.38 8.72
CA ILE A 75 -2.70 -0.36 7.68
C ILE A 75 -3.15 -1.70 8.25
N ILE A 76 -2.29 -2.42 8.99
CA ILE A 76 -2.69 -3.68 9.63
C ILE A 76 -3.88 -3.45 10.58
N ASP A 77 -3.88 -2.37 11.35
CA ASP A 77 -5.00 -2.04 12.23
C ASP A 77 -6.27 -1.60 11.46
N ILE A 78 -6.14 -0.87 10.36
CA ILE A 78 -7.26 -0.48 9.49
C ILE A 78 -7.84 -1.72 8.81
N GLU A 79 -7.02 -2.58 8.23
CA GLU A 79 -7.46 -3.83 7.60
C GLU A 79 -8.15 -4.75 8.63
N LYS A 80 -7.58 -4.89 9.84
CA LYS A 80 -8.22 -5.63 10.94
C LYS A 80 -9.49 -4.95 11.46
N GLY A 81 -9.55 -3.63 11.43
CA GLY A 81 -10.69 -2.83 11.85
C GLY A 81 -11.85 -2.90 10.86
N GLU A 82 -11.59 -2.79 9.56
CA GLU A 82 -12.58 -2.92 8.48
C GLU A 82 -13.07 -4.38 8.34
N LEU A 83 -12.22 -5.38 8.59
CA LEU A 83 -12.65 -6.78 8.74
C LEU A 83 -13.64 -6.97 9.91
N ARG A 84 -13.45 -6.23 11.02
CA ARG A 84 -14.37 -6.27 12.17
C ARG A 84 -15.70 -5.57 11.87
N ASP A 85 -15.70 -4.48 11.12
CA ASP A 85 -16.91 -3.70 10.81
C ASP A 85 -17.78 -4.34 9.72
N SER A 86 -17.18 -5.21 8.90
CA SER A 86 -17.90 -6.01 7.89
C SER A 86 -18.52 -7.32 8.44
N GLY A 87 -18.46 -7.56 9.75
CA GLY A 87 -19.11 -8.71 10.39
C GLY A 87 -18.48 -10.08 10.05
N ILE A 88 -17.31 -10.10 9.41
CA ILE A 88 -16.57 -11.33 9.17
C ILE A 88 -15.53 -11.48 10.28
N GLY A 89 -15.79 -12.44 11.18
CA GLY A 89 -14.88 -12.80 12.27
C GLY A 89 -13.46 -13.06 11.76
N PRO A 90 -12.44 -12.95 12.63
CA PRO A 90 -11.05 -13.05 12.23
C PRO A 90 -10.82 -14.40 11.54
N VAL A 91 -10.68 -14.39 10.21
CA VAL A 91 -10.12 -15.53 9.50
C VAL A 91 -8.65 -15.54 9.87
N GLU A 92 -8.34 -16.34 10.88
CA GLU A 92 -7.01 -16.82 11.21
C GLU A 92 -6.36 -17.31 9.92
N ARG A 93 -5.62 -16.43 9.22
CA ARG A 93 -4.68 -16.85 8.20
C ARG A 93 -3.49 -17.44 8.92
N GLN A 94 -3.69 -18.70 9.25
CA GLN A 94 -2.73 -19.68 9.66
C GLN A 94 -1.66 -19.81 8.56
N TYR A 95 -0.69 -18.89 8.54
CA TYR A 95 0.60 -19.12 7.87
C TYR A 95 1.43 -20.08 8.74
N LEU A 96 0.92 -21.29 8.93
CA LEU A 96 1.72 -22.41 9.44
C LEU A 96 2.42 -23.06 8.25
N GLN A 97 3.74 -22.92 8.30
CA GLN A 97 4.75 -23.87 7.85
C GLN A 97 4.22 -25.07 7.05
N THR A 98 4.64 -25.15 5.79
CA THR A 98 4.92 -26.45 5.18
C THR A 98 6.43 -26.61 5.06
N LYS A 99 6.92 -27.62 5.78
CA LYS A 99 8.24 -28.25 5.61
C LYS A 99 8.30 -29.00 4.28
#